data_AF-A0A2M8KWD6-F1
#
_entry.id   AF-A0A2M8KWD6-F1
#
_cell.length_a   1.000
_cell.length_b   1.000
_cell.length_c   1.000
_cell.angle_alpha   90.00
_cell.angle_beta   90.00
_cell.angle_gamma   90.00
#
_symmetry.space_group_name_H-M   'P 1'
#
loop_
_entity.id
_entity.type
_entity.pdbx_description
1 polymer ?
#
loop_
_entity_poly.entity_id
_entity_poly.type
_entity_poly.pdbx_seq_one_letter_code
_entity_poly.pdbx_strand_id
1 'polypeptide(L)'
;MENGDISSLLDTITKSERVGILLGSESEDTDVLAAHALKERLNDRAHIMNMPSAVQKRWANLFPEKGIKKEVALSFNIEENPIGELRYEKQNGHLRIFLSPDHPITKESFDLEEHYPACDAIVAFGFADEKDLSNTLTHDAPFKNERVILNLSRSHIKHTYTSPPAVDVKEKALFPWNEAHMKLLGRALLRSHTDEDIDVLWAFLPKEDFEKTETKPSILPSLVEHMSTIITLPSMAIVLWQEEMKTKQQDHIKVLIYGSDREMLRIISLEAKTPLTNGYLILESYTTFSEAEIEIRKLLKNVL
;
A
#
# COMPACT_ATOMS: atom_id res chain seq x y z
N MET A 1 17.09 6.92 4.42
CA MET A 1 17.08 7.81 3.25
C MET A 1 16.80 9.22 3.76
N GLU A 2 17.61 10.22 3.40
CA GLU A 2 17.33 11.62 3.72
C GLU A 2 16.14 12.13 2.88
N ASN A 3 15.32 13.03 3.41
CA ASN A 3 14.10 13.54 2.76
C ASN A 3 14.31 14.15 1.36
N GLY A 4 15.53 14.53 0.99
CA GLY A 4 15.88 15.00 -0.36
C GLY A 4 15.85 13.92 -1.44
N ASP A 5 16.08 12.66 -1.07
CA ASP A 5 16.24 11.53 -1.99
C ASP A 5 14.90 11.02 -2.53
N ILE A 6 13.90 10.92 -1.64
CA ILE A 6 12.55 10.45 -1.99
C ILE A 6 11.85 11.42 -2.96
N SER A 7 12.00 12.73 -2.77
CA SER A 7 11.36 13.72 -3.65
C SER A 7 11.91 13.66 -5.08
N SER A 8 13.22 13.47 -5.25
CA SER A 8 13.82 13.28 -6.58
C SER A 8 13.39 11.97 -7.23
N LEU A 9 13.20 10.92 -6.44
CA LEU A 9 12.79 9.60 -6.93
C LEU A 9 11.33 9.61 -7.39
N LEU A 10 10.44 10.26 -6.63
CA LEU A 10 9.05 10.49 -7.02
C LEU A 10 8.94 11.36 -8.28
N ASP A 11 9.73 12.45 -8.37
CA ASP A 11 9.78 13.29 -9.56
C ASP A 11 10.22 12.48 -10.80
N THR A 12 11.20 11.60 -10.63
CA THR A 12 11.65 10.68 -11.68
C THR A 12 10.53 9.73 -12.13
N ILE A 13 9.86 9.06 -11.19
CA ILE A 13 8.72 8.16 -11.49
C ILE A 13 7.60 8.91 -12.23
N THR A 14 7.30 10.15 -11.85
CA THR A 14 6.25 10.93 -12.52
C THR A 14 6.61 11.36 -13.94
N LYS A 15 7.91 11.46 -14.26
CA LYS A 15 8.44 11.82 -15.59
C LYS A 15 8.68 10.62 -16.50
N SER A 16 8.75 9.41 -15.96
CA SER A 16 8.91 8.16 -16.73
C SER A 16 7.76 7.93 -17.73
N GLU A 17 8.08 7.38 -18.89
CA GLU A 17 7.08 7.02 -19.91
C GLU A 17 6.43 5.68 -19.60
N ARG A 18 7.21 4.74 -19.07
CA ARG A 18 6.75 3.42 -18.61
C ARG A 18 7.20 3.13 -17.19
N VAL A 19 6.24 2.84 -16.32
CA VAL A 19 6.45 2.50 -14.92
C VAL A 19 5.96 1.09 -14.66
N GLY A 20 6.87 0.22 -14.22
CA GLY A 20 6.54 -1.11 -13.72
C GLY A 20 6.13 -1.03 -12.25
N ILE A 21 5.00 -1.63 -11.89
CA ILE A 21 4.60 -1.82 -10.51
C ILE A 21 4.71 -3.31 -10.22
N LEU A 22 5.76 -3.71 -9.50
CA LEU A 22 6.06 -5.10 -9.21
C LEU A 22 5.46 -5.51 -7.87
N LEU A 23 4.80 -6.67 -7.87
CA LEU A 23 4.30 -7.33 -6.68
C LEU A 23 5.15 -8.58 -6.41
N GLY A 24 5.66 -8.71 -5.18
CA GLY A 24 6.35 -9.91 -4.71
C GLY A 24 5.40 -11.05 -4.37
N SER A 25 5.92 -12.25 -4.19
CA SER A 25 5.10 -13.44 -3.89
C SER A 25 4.32 -13.33 -2.58
N GLU A 26 4.85 -12.55 -1.62
CA GLU A 26 4.24 -12.30 -0.32
C GLU A 26 3.31 -11.08 -0.32
N SER A 27 2.99 -10.51 -1.49
CA SER A 27 2.10 -9.35 -1.57
C SER A 27 0.73 -9.66 -0.97
N GLU A 28 0.27 -8.76 -0.10
CA GLU A 28 -1.04 -8.84 0.54
C GLU A 28 -2.07 -7.93 -0.15
N ASP A 29 -3.28 -7.88 0.40
CA ASP A 29 -4.35 -7.02 -0.12
C ASP A 29 -3.97 -5.54 -0.12
N THR A 30 -3.16 -5.12 0.84
CA THR A 30 -2.66 -3.75 0.99
C THR A 30 -1.73 -3.35 -0.15
N ASP A 31 -0.80 -4.23 -0.52
CA ASP A 31 0.14 -4.02 -1.62
C ASP A 31 -0.60 -3.91 -2.95
N VAL A 32 -1.62 -4.76 -3.16
CA VAL A 32 -2.46 -4.71 -4.36
C VAL A 32 -3.25 -3.41 -4.44
N LEU A 33 -3.86 -2.97 -3.34
CA LEU A 33 -4.57 -1.70 -3.31
C LEU A 33 -3.63 -0.51 -3.56
N ALA A 34 -2.43 -0.52 -2.97
CA ALA A 34 -1.42 0.50 -3.20
C ALA A 34 -0.95 0.53 -4.67
N ALA A 35 -0.71 -0.65 -5.25
CA ALA A 35 -0.35 -0.79 -6.66
C ALA A 35 -1.45 -0.24 -7.58
N HIS A 36 -2.71 -0.51 -7.28
CA HIS A 36 -3.85 0.01 -8.04
C HIS A 36 -4.03 1.52 -7.90
N ALA A 37 -3.87 2.07 -6.69
CA ALA A 37 -3.91 3.52 -6.47
C ALA A 37 -2.79 4.25 -7.23
N LEU A 38 -1.58 3.68 -7.23
CA LEU A 38 -0.45 4.22 -7.98
C LEU A 38 -0.69 4.12 -9.50
N LYS A 39 -1.21 2.98 -9.97
CA LYS A 39 -1.59 2.80 -11.37
C LYS A 39 -2.62 3.82 -11.82
N GLU A 40 -3.64 4.08 -11.00
CA GLU A 40 -4.66 5.10 -11.28
C GLU A 40 -4.03 6.49 -11.42
N ARG A 41 -3.05 6.84 -10.58
CA ARG A 41 -2.35 8.13 -10.65
C ARG A 41 -1.47 8.27 -11.90
N LEU A 42 -0.85 7.17 -12.33
CA LEU A 42 0.09 7.16 -13.46
C LEU A 42 -0.58 6.85 -14.82
N ASN A 43 -1.84 6.41 -14.80
CA ASN A 43 -2.65 6.02 -15.96
C ASN A 43 -1.98 4.91 -16.79
N ASP A 44 -2.11 4.98 -18.13
CA ASP A 44 -1.63 3.95 -19.08
C ASP A 44 -0.11 3.76 -19.09
N ARG A 45 0.64 4.65 -18.42
CA ARG A 45 2.09 4.52 -18.24
C ARG A 45 2.45 3.45 -17.21
N ALA A 46 1.53 3.08 -16.33
CA ALA A 46 1.78 2.15 -15.25
C ALA A 46 1.19 0.76 -15.48
N HIS A 47 2.00 -0.24 -15.15
CA HIS A 47 1.74 -1.63 -15.44
C HIS A 47 1.98 -2.46 -14.19
N ILE A 48 0.92 -3.07 -13.64
CA ILE A 48 1.03 -3.99 -12.50
C ILE A 48 1.47 -5.35 -13.00
N MET A 49 2.57 -5.83 -12.43
CA MET A 49 3.30 -7.02 -12.84
C MET A 49 3.37 -8.00 -11.68
N ASN A 50 3.43 -9.29 -12.00
CA ASN A 50 3.67 -10.37 -11.05
C ASN A 50 2.67 -10.44 -9.87
N MET A 51 1.40 -10.08 -10.08
CA MET A 51 0.40 -10.19 -9.00
C MET A 51 0.19 -11.66 -8.60
N PRO A 52 0.33 -12.02 -7.30
CA PRO A 52 0.12 -13.40 -6.86
C PRO A 52 -1.30 -13.89 -7.17
N SER A 53 -1.41 -15.10 -7.73
CA SER A 53 -2.68 -15.64 -8.22
C SER A 53 -3.78 -15.71 -7.14
N ALA A 54 -3.41 -15.95 -5.88
CA ALA A 54 -4.35 -15.98 -4.76
C ALA A 54 -5.00 -14.62 -4.55
N VAL A 55 -4.21 -13.55 -4.52
CA VAL A 55 -4.68 -12.19 -4.32
C VAL A 55 -5.42 -11.68 -5.56
N GLN A 56 -4.90 -11.98 -6.75
CA GLN A 56 -5.54 -11.67 -8.01
C GLN A 56 -6.98 -12.19 -8.08
N LYS A 57 -7.21 -13.44 -7.67
CA LYS A 57 -8.56 -14.02 -7.63
C LYS A 57 -9.50 -13.29 -6.68
N ARG A 58 -9.00 -12.83 -5.53
CA ARG A 58 -9.81 -12.06 -4.56
C ARG A 58 -10.29 -10.74 -5.15
N TRP A 59 -9.44 -10.06 -5.92
CA TRP A 59 -9.70 -8.71 -6.44
C TRP A 59 -10.22 -8.66 -7.87
N ALA A 60 -10.33 -9.80 -8.57
CA ALA A 60 -10.67 -9.87 -10.00
C ALA A 60 -11.95 -9.11 -10.40
N ASN A 61 -12.95 -9.03 -9.51
CA ASN A 61 -14.19 -8.30 -9.78
C ASN A 61 -14.01 -6.78 -9.79
N LEU A 62 -13.09 -6.25 -8.98
CA LEU A 62 -12.81 -4.82 -8.89
C LEU A 62 -11.71 -4.42 -9.87
N PHE A 63 -10.73 -5.30 -10.06
CA PHE A 63 -9.58 -5.10 -10.90
C PHE A 63 -9.48 -6.24 -11.91
N PRO A 64 -10.28 -6.20 -12.99
CA PRO A 64 -10.23 -7.24 -14.01
C PRO A 64 -8.85 -7.29 -14.64
N GLU A 65 -8.39 -8.50 -14.95
CA GLU A 65 -7.12 -8.71 -15.63
C GLU A 65 -7.09 -7.97 -16.96
N LYS A 66 -6.34 -6.86 -16.99
CA LYS A 66 -5.73 -6.37 -18.21
C LYS A 66 -4.28 -6.83 -18.19
N GLY A 67 -4.08 -8.07 -18.63
CA GLY A 67 -2.74 -8.65 -18.76
C GLY A 67 -1.86 -7.72 -19.60
N ILE A 68 -0.64 -7.49 -19.12
CA ILE A 68 0.37 -6.81 -19.92
C ILE A 68 0.85 -7.82 -20.95
N LYS A 69 0.90 -7.40 -22.21
CA LYS A 69 1.47 -8.25 -23.26
C LYS A 69 2.97 -8.39 -23.00
N LYS A 70 3.40 -9.59 -22.63
CA LYS A 70 4.81 -9.93 -22.50
C LYS A 70 5.50 -9.88 -23.87
N GLU A 71 6.76 -9.48 -23.85
CA GLU A 71 7.69 -9.62 -24.98
C GLU A 71 8.23 -11.05 -24.99
N VAL A 72 8.46 -11.59 -26.18
CA VAL A 72 9.05 -12.91 -26.35
C VAL A 72 10.50 -12.71 -26.78
N ALA A 73 11.44 -13.22 -25.98
CA ALA A 73 12.85 -13.24 -26.27
C ALA A 73 13.28 -14.63 -26.74
N LEU A 74 14.17 -14.67 -27.72
CA LEU A 74 14.92 -15.87 -28.08
C LEU A 74 16.29 -15.73 -27.42
N SER A 75 16.50 -16.47 -26.34
CA SER A 75 17.69 -16.42 -25.49
C SER A 75 18.69 -17.51 -25.89
N PHE A 76 19.97 -17.24 -25.62
CA PHE A 76 21.08 -18.08 -26.04
C PHE A 76 22.30 -17.84 -25.14
N ASN A 77 22.86 -18.91 -24.57
CA ASN A 77 24.01 -18.82 -23.67
C ASN A 77 25.34 -18.67 -24.43
N ILE A 78 25.87 -17.44 -24.47
CA ILE A 78 27.12 -17.10 -25.15
C ILE A 78 28.38 -17.53 -24.40
N GLU A 79 28.30 -17.86 -23.10
CA GLU A 79 29.45 -18.37 -22.33
C GLU A 79 29.72 -19.84 -22.69
N GLU A 80 28.66 -20.63 -22.85
CA GLU A 80 28.75 -22.03 -23.27
C GLU A 80 28.99 -22.17 -24.77
N ASN A 81 28.45 -21.25 -25.58
CA ASN A 81 28.53 -21.30 -27.04
C ASN A 81 28.85 -19.91 -27.61
N PRO A 82 30.13 -19.50 -27.70
CA PRO A 82 30.49 -18.17 -28.20
C PRO A 82 30.01 -17.91 -29.64
N ILE A 83 29.52 -16.69 -29.90
CA ILE A 83 29.09 -16.23 -31.22
C ILE A 83 29.99 -15.08 -31.66
N GLY A 84 30.63 -15.22 -32.83
CA GLY A 84 31.47 -14.17 -33.40
C GLY A 84 30.67 -13.04 -34.07
N GLU A 85 29.63 -13.39 -34.82
CA GLU A 85 28.78 -12.41 -35.52
C GLU A 85 27.29 -12.73 -35.41
N LEU A 86 26.48 -11.69 -35.22
CA LEU A 86 25.02 -11.72 -35.25
C LEU A 86 24.51 -10.76 -36.33
N ARG A 87 23.67 -11.30 -37.22
CA ARG A 87 23.03 -10.58 -38.32
C ARG A 87 21.56 -10.96 -38.38
N TYR A 88 20.68 -10.02 -38.76
CA TYR A 88 19.29 -10.34 -39.02
C TYR A 88 18.79 -9.71 -40.33
N GLU A 89 17.82 -10.39 -40.95
CA GLU A 89 17.17 -9.95 -42.18
C GLU A 89 15.66 -10.13 -42.07
N LYS A 90 14.89 -9.14 -42.53
CA LYS A 90 13.42 -9.21 -42.66
C LYS A 90 13.06 -9.26 -44.14
N GLN A 91 12.75 -10.44 -44.67
CA GLN A 91 12.38 -10.63 -46.07
C GLN A 91 11.25 -11.66 -46.21
N ASN A 92 10.33 -11.42 -47.16
CA ASN A 92 9.20 -12.31 -47.46
C ASN A 92 8.34 -12.67 -46.25
N GLY A 93 8.17 -11.73 -45.30
CA GLY A 93 7.41 -11.97 -44.07
C GLY A 93 8.12 -12.83 -43.02
N HIS A 94 9.39 -13.20 -43.23
CA HIS A 94 10.19 -13.96 -42.28
C HIS A 94 11.29 -13.08 -41.67
N LEU A 95 11.48 -13.22 -40.35
CA LEU A 95 12.70 -12.79 -39.66
C LEU A 95 13.70 -13.94 -39.72
N ARG A 96 14.87 -13.70 -40.32
CA ARG A 96 16.00 -14.64 -40.30
C ARG A 96 17.10 -14.06 -39.43
N ILE A 97 17.59 -14.87 -38.49
CA ILE A 97 18.74 -14.55 -37.65
C ILE A 97 19.87 -15.45 -38.10
N PHE A 98 21.02 -14.86 -38.38
CA PHE A 98 22.24 -15.55 -38.77
C PHE A 98 23.25 -15.38 -37.64
N LEU A 99 23.75 -16.51 -37.16
CA LEU A 99 24.74 -16.58 -36.08
C LEU A 99 25.96 -17.29 -36.64
N SER A 100 27.15 -16.76 -36.36
CA SER A 100 28.44 -17.37 -36.68
C SER A 100 29.07 -17.93 -35.42
N PRO A 101 28.75 -19.17 -35.00
CA PRO A 101 29.27 -19.71 -33.75
C PRO A 101 30.62 -20.41 -33.92
N ASP A 102 31.38 -20.48 -32.83
CA ASP A 102 32.64 -21.21 -32.78
C ASP A 102 32.41 -22.74 -32.71
N HIS A 103 31.22 -23.16 -32.27
CA HIS A 103 30.81 -24.56 -32.12
C HIS A 103 29.42 -24.81 -32.74
N PRO A 104 29.09 -26.06 -33.13
CA PRO A 104 27.77 -26.38 -33.68
C PRO A 104 26.65 -26.04 -32.69
N ILE A 105 25.72 -25.18 -33.10
CA ILE A 105 24.52 -24.83 -32.34
C ILE A 105 23.35 -25.71 -32.82
N THR A 106 22.52 -26.20 -31.89
CA THR A 106 21.27 -26.89 -32.21
C THR A 106 20.05 -26.10 -31.74
N LYS A 107 18.84 -26.61 -32.02
CA LYS A 107 17.61 -25.95 -31.57
C LYS A 107 17.52 -25.88 -30.05
N GLU A 108 18.07 -26.89 -29.38
CA GLU A 108 18.09 -27.04 -27.92
C GLU A 108 19.03 -26.04 -27.24
N SER A 109 19.86 -25.32 -28.00
CA SER A 109 20.72 -24.24 -27.48
C SER A 109 19.98 -22.92 -27.31
N PHE A 110 18.72 -22.83 -27.73
CA PHE A 110 17.91 -21.63 -27.61
C PHE A 110 16.75 -21.84 -26.65
N ASP A 111 16.54 -20.84 -25.80
CA ASP A 111 15.37 -20.76 -24.94
C ASP A 111 14.42 -19.69 -25.45
N LEU A 112 13.12 -19.94 -25.30
CA LEU A 112 12.08 -18.96 -25.59
C LEU A 112 11.57 -18.43 -24.26
N GLU A 113 11.89 -17.18 -23.98
CA GLU A 113 11.61 -16.53 -22.71
C GLU A 113 10.51 -15.48 -22.89
N GLU A 114 9.67 -15.31 -21.87
CA GLU A 114 8.64 -14.27 -21.87
C GLU A 114 8.89 -13.27 -20.75
N HIS A 115 9.02 -11.99 -21.11
CA HIS A 115 9.36 -10.93 -20.18
C HIS A 115 8.36 -9.78 -20.23
N TYR A 116 8.23 -9.04 -19.13
CA TYR A 116 7.54 -7.75 -19.22
C TYR A 116 8.34 -6.75 -20.07
N PRO A 117 7.65 -5.85 -20.81
CA PRO A 117 8.33 -4.79 -21.54
C PRO A 117 9.20 -3.94 -20.61
N ALA A 118 10.37 -3.55 -21.10
CA ALA A 118 11.30 -2.79 -20.29
C ALA A 118 10.71 -1.43 -19.84
N CYS A 119 10.82 -1.17 -18.54
CA CYS A 119 10.31 0.04 -17.88
C CYS A 119 11.44 1.04 -17.60
N ASP A 120 11.07 2.33 -17.52
CA ASP A 120 11.99 3.43 -17.20
C ASP A 120 12.13 3.62 -15.68
N ALA A 121 11.11 3.20 -14.92
CA ALA A 121 11.10 3.17 -13.47
C ALA A 121 10.32 1.96 -12.95
N ILE A 122 10.68 1.51 -11.76
CA ILE A 122 10.01 0.42 -11.05
C ILE A 122 9.62 0.86 -9.65
N VAL A 123 8.40 0.50 -9.25
CA VAL A 123 7.93 0.57 -7.86
C VAL A 123 7.59 -0.83 -7.41
N ALA A 124 8.19 -1.30 -6.32
CA ALA A 124 8.07 -2.66 -5.83
C ALA A 124 7.34 -2.72 -4.48
N PHE A 125 6.43 -3.66 -4.32
CA PHE A 125 5.69 -3.96 -3.09
C PHE A 125 5.72 -5.46 -2.77
N GLY A 126 5.56 -5.82 -1.49
CA GLY A 126 5.35 -7.21 -1.07
C GLY A 126 6.53 -8.17 -1.30
N PHE A 127 7.76 -7.68 -1.40
CA PHE A 127 8.97 -8.51 -1.46
C PHE A 127 9.51 -8.80 -0.05
N ALA A 128 9.87 -10.06 0.21
CA ALA A 128 10.34 -10.49 1.52
C ALA A 128 11.70 -9.87 1.88
N ASP A 129 12.57 -9.74 0.90
CA ASP A 129 13.90 -9.15 1.02
C ASP A 129 14.42 -8.62 -0.33
N GLU A 130 15.58 -7.95 -0.32
CA GLU A 130 16.21 -7.40 -1.53
C GLU A 130 16.66 -8.49 -2.52
N LYS A 131 16.93 -9.71 -2.05
CA LYS A 131 17.37 -10.81 -2.90
C LYS A 131 16.19 -11.35 -3.72
N ASP A 132 15.02 -11.46 -3.11
CA ASP A 132 13.77 -11.81 -3.78
C ASP A 132 13.43 -10.79 -4.87
N LEU A 133 13.46 -9.50 -4.53
CA LEU A 133 13.28 -8.42 -5.50
C LEU A 133 14.30 -8.48 -6.64
N SER A 134 15.58 -8.65 -6.32
CA SER A 134 16.63 -8.76 -7.32
C SER A 134 16.41 -9.94 -8.25
N ASN A 135 15.98 -11.10 -7.75
CA ASN A 135 15.73 -12.27 -8.59
C ASN A 135 14.57 -12.03 -9.56
N THR A 136 13.46 -11.46 -9.09
CA THR A 136 12.29 -11.14 -9.94
C THR A 136 12.64 -10.10 -11.01
N LEU A 137 13.45 -9.10 -10.67
CA LEU A 137 13.91 -8.09 -11.61
C LEU A 137 14.79 -8.68 -12.73
N THR A 138 15.64 -9.65 -12.40
CA THR A 138 16.53 -10.29 -13.38
C THR A 138 15.79 -11.23 -14.34
N HIS A 139 14.72 -11.91 -13.89
CA HIS A 139 14.06 -12.95 -14.68
C HIS A 139 12.74 -12.51 -15.33
N ASP A 140 11.92 -11.72 -14.63
CA ASP A 140 10.54 -11.47 -15.04
C ASP A 140 10.35 -10.07 -15.63
N ALA A 141 11.09 -9.08 -15.13
CA ALA A 141 10.88 -7.67 -15.45
C ALA A 141 12.21 -6.93 -15.73
N PRO A 142 12.92 -7.26 -16.83
CA PRO A 142 14.14 -6.57 -17.21
C PRO A 142 13.85 -5.08 -17.42
N PHE A 143 14.65 -4.21 -16.83
CA PHE A 143 14.44 -2.76 -16.82
C PHE A 143 15.61 -2.02 -17.47
N LYS A 144 15.37 -0.83 -18.00
CA LYS A 144 16.39 -0.09 -18.77
C LYS A 144 17.42 0.63 -17.90
N ASN A 145 17.10 0.86 -16.62
CA ASN A 145 17.91 1.69 -15.74
C ASN A 145 17.81 1.23 -14.27
N GLU A 146 18.89 0.66 -13.71
CA GLU A 146 18.95 0.15 -12.31
C GLU A 146 18.70 1.24 -11.26
N ARG A 147 18.80 2.50 -11.66
CA ARG A 147 18.82 3.66 -10.75
C ARG A 147 17.44 4.21 -10.36
N VAL A 148 16.33 3.60 -10.82
CA VAL A 148 14.98 4.10 -10.51
C VAL A 148 14.09 2.97 -10.00
N ILE A 149 14.53 2.32 -8.92
CA ILE A 149 13.76 1.32 -8.19
C ILE A 149 13.35 1.93 -6.85
N LEU A 150 12.05 2.08 -6.64
CA LEU A 150 11.49 2.42 -5.33
C LEU A 150 10.93 1.16 -4.68
N ASN A 151 11.67 0.58 -3.74
CA ASN A 151 11.16 -0.53 -2.95
C ASN A 151 10.37 -0.02 -1.75
N LEU A 152 9.05 -0.24 -1.78
CA LEU A 152 8.12 0.09 -0.69
C LEU A 152 7.69 -1.17 0.09
N SER A 153 8.34 -2.31 -0.17
CA SER A 153 8.08 -3.54 0.56
C SER A 153 8.44 -3.36 2.02
N ARG A 154 7.55 -3.81 2.89
CA ARG A 154 7.83 -3.84 4.33
C ARG A 154 8.93 -4.89 4.54
N SER A 155 10.14 -4.47 4.87
CA SER A 155 11.13 -5.42 5.39
C SER A 155 10.49 -6.11 6.57
N HIS A 156 10.36 -7.44 6.52
CA HIS A 156 10.07 -8.22 7.72
C HIS A 156 11.28 -8.15 8.66
N ILE A 157 11.54 -6.97 9.25
CA ILE A 157 12.11 -6.95 10.58
C ILE A 157 11.07 -7.70 11.39
N LYS A 158 11.36 -8.96 11.71
CA LYS A 158 10.76 -9.65 12.83
C LYS A 158 11.05 -8.80 14.07
N HIS A 159 10.30 -7.72 14.26
CA HIS A 159 9.88 -7.40 15.60
C HIS A 159 9.14 -8.66 16.02
N THR A 160 9.79 -9.41 16.90
CA THR A 160 9.13 -10.41 17.72
C THR A 160 7.96 -9.70 18.38
N TYR A 161 6.81 -9.73 17.70
CA TYR A 161 5.52 -9.57 18.32
C TYR A 161 5.44 -10.74 19.30
N THR A 162 5.84 -10.51 20.55
CA THR A 162 5.04 -11.06 21.63
C THR A 162 3.67 -10.46 21.40
N SER A 163 2.78 -11.24 20.79
CA SER A 163 1.35 -10.95 20.80
C SER A 163 1.00 -10.45 22.20
N PRO A 164 0.22 -9.36 22.35
CA PRO A 164 -0.37 -9.08 23.64
C PRO A 164 -1.06 -10.37 24.13
N PRO A 165 -1.00 -10.67 25.45
CA PRO A 165 -1.48 -11.95 25.96
C PRO A 165 -2.89 -12.18 25.44
N ALA A 166 -3.10 -13.36 24.85
CA ALA A 166 -4.36 -13.77 24.25
C ALA A 166 -5.50 -13.40 25.18
N VAL A 167 -6.22 -12.33 24.83
CA VAL A 167 -7.52 -12.05 25.41
C VAL A 167 -8.40 -13.15 24.85
N ASP A 168 -8.80 -14.06 25.73
CA ASP A 168 -9.64 -15.23 25.46
C ASP A 168 -10.81 -14.82 24.54
N VAL A 169 -10.66 -15.08 23.22
CA VAL A 169 -11.62 -14.69 22.19
C VAL A 169 -12.76 -15.69 22.21
N LYS A 170 -13.61 -15.58 23.22
CA LYS A 170 -14.96 -16.12 23.20
C LYS A 170 -15.90 -15.03 22.70
N GLU A 171 -16.35 -15.21 21.46
CA GLU A 171 -17.54 -14.58 20.88
C GLU A 171 -17.72 -13.07 21.14
N LYS A 172 -16.91 -12.24 20.47
CA LYS A 172 -17.38 -10.90 20.06
C LYS A 172 -17.59 -10.93 18.57
N ALA A 173 -18.86 -10.98 18.18
CA ALA A 173 -19.32 -10.96 16.80
C ALA A 173 -18.54 -9.91 15.99
N LEU A 174 -17.75 -10.39 15.03
CA LEU A 174 -17.20 -9.56 13.97
C LEU A 174 -18.36 -8.78 13.36
N PHE A 175 -18.28 -7.45 13.35
CA PHE A 175 -19.03 -6.70 12.35
C PHE A 175 -18.62 -7.28 10.99
N PRO A 176 -19.54 -7.82 10.17
CA PRO A 176 -19.17 -8.29 8.85
C PRO A 176 -18.72 -7.09 8.03
N TRP A 177 -17.41 -6.95 7.88
CA TRP A 177 -16.78 -5.97 7.01
C TRP A 177 -17.34 -6.19 5.60
N ASN A 178 -17.95 -5.16 5.04
CA ASN A 178 -18.57 -5.20 3.73
C ASN A 178 -17.95 -4.08 2.87
N GLU A 179 -18.37 -3.99 1.61
CA GLU A 179 -17.84 -3.00 0.66
C GLU A 179 -17.93 -1.55 1.19
N ALA A 180 -19.03 -1.21 1.86
CA ALA A 180 -19.25 0.10 2.48
C ALA A 180 -18.20 0.40 3.57
N HIS A 181 -17.94 -0.56 4.46
CA HIS A 181 -16.93 -0.42 5.51
C HIS A 181 -15.50 -0.28 4.94
N MET A 182 -15.17 -1.01 3.88
CA MET A 182 -13.86 -0.92 3.22
C MET A 182 -13.68 0.43 2.51
N LYS A 183 -14.74 0.97 1.88
CA LYS A 183 -14.71 2.31 1.31
C LYS A 183 -14.49 3.40 2.36
N LEU A 184 -15.10 3.26 3.55
CA LEU A 184 -14.88 4.19 4.65
C LEU A 184 -13.44 4.10 5.18
N LEU A 185 -12.91 2.89 5.33
CA LEU A 185 -11.52 2.65 5.75
C LEU A 185 -10.52 3.30 4.78
N GLY A 186 -10.70 3.13 3.47
CA GLY A 186 -9.86 3.77 2.46
C GLY A 186 -9.92 5.30 2.53
N ARG A 187 -11.10 5.87 2.80
CA ARG A 187 -11.27 7.33 3.01
C ARG A 187 -10.59 7.82 4.27
N ALA A 188 -10.71 7.07 5.37
CA ALA A 188 -10.07 7.37 6.65
C ALA A 188 -8.54 7.38 6.51
N LEU A 189 -7.97 6.37 5.84
CA LEU A 189 -6.54 6.29 5.57
C LEU A 189 -6.06 7.43 4.66
N LEU A 190 -6.80 7.74 3.58
CA LEU A 190 -6.45 8.85 2.67
C LEU A 190 -6.48 10.22 3.36
N ARG A 191 -7.34 10.38 4.37
CA ARG A 191 -7.47 11.61 5.18
C ARG A 191 -6.72 11.52 6.50
N SER A 192 -5.78 10.59 6.59
CA SER A 192 -4.92 10.45 7.74
C SER A 192 -3.54 11.04 7.50
N HIS A 193 -2.95 11.59 8.56
CA HIS A 193 -1.56 11.96 8.59
C HIS A 193 -0.98 11.63 9.95
N THR A 194 0.31 11.30 9.99
CA THR A 194 1.02 11.04 11.24
C THR A 194 1.73 12.32 11.68
N ASP A 195 1.60 12.64 12.95
CA ASP A 195 2.40 13.65 13.63
C ASP A 195 3.53 12.94 14.39
N GLU A 196 4.74 13.02 13.84
CA GLU A 196 5.91 12.32 14.36
C GLU A 196 6.41 12.91 15.69
N ASP A 197 6.16 14.20 15.96
CA ASP A 197 6.64 14.88 17.18
C ASP A 197 5.95 14.34 18.44
N ILE A 198 4.69 13.92 18.30
CA ILE A 198 3.87 13.38 19.40
C ILE A 198 3.47 11.91 19.19
N ASP A 199 3.98 11.27 18.13
CA ASP A 199 3.67 9.89 17.75
C ASP A 199 2.16 9.59 17.72
N VAL A 200 1.41 10.40 16.95
CA VAL A 200 -0.05 10.30 16.81
C VAL A 200 -0.49 10.25 15.36
N LEU A 201 -1.39 9.33 15.01
CA LEU A 201 -2.11 9.35 13.74
C LEU A 201 -3.39 10.20 13.89
N TRP A 202 -3.58 11.18 13.02
CA TRP A 202 -4.81 11.97 12.92
C TRP A 202 -5.59 11.56 11.69
N ALA A 203 -6.91 11.35 11.80
CA ALA A 203 -7.79 11.12 10.66
C ALA A 203 -9.03 12.00 10.73
N PHE A 204 -9.44 12.59 9.59
CA PHE A 204 -10.53 13.56 9.52
C PHE A 204 -11.63 13.06 8.59
N LEU A 205 -12.81 12.77 9.14
CA LEU A 205 -13.94 12.19 8.43
C LEU A 205 -15.13 13.16 8.40
N PRO A 206 -15.30 13.96 7.34
CA PRO A 206 -16.47 14.80 7.18
C PRO A 206 -17.71 13.94 6.91
N LYS A 207 -18.90 14.51 7.13
CA LYS A 207 -20.17 13.75 7.11
C LYS A 207 -20.42 13.05 5.78
N GLU A 208 -19.95 13.64 4.68
CA GLU A 208 -20.13 13.12 3.33
C GLU A 208 -19.44 11.76 3.14
N ASP A 209 -18.43 11.41 3.97
CA ASP A 209 -17.83 10.08 3.91
C ASP A 209 -18.78 9.00 4.41
N PHE A 210 -19.52 9.27 5.48
CA PHE A 210 -20.53 8.33 6.00
C PHE A 210 -21.70 8.22 5.02
N GLU A 211 -22.15 9.35 4.47
CA GLU A 211 -23.23 9.38 3.46
C GLU A 211 -22.85 8.60 2.19
N LYS A 212 -21.67 8.86 1.61
CA LYS A 212 -21.22 8.21 0.37
C LYS A 212 -20.90 6.74 0.53
N THR A 213 -20.63 6.30 1.76
CA THR A 213 -20.34 4.89 2.05
C THR A 213 -21.52 4.18 2.66
N GLU A 214 -22.65 4.86 2.91
CA GLU A 214 -23.82 4.30 3.60
C GLU A 214 -23.46 3.67 4.96
N THR A 215 -22.49 4.28 5.66
CA THR A 215 -22.01 3.82 6.97
C THR A 215 -22.47 4.76 8.09
N LYS A 216 -22.25 4.33 9.34
CA LYS A 216 -22.54 5.12 10.56
C LYS A 216 -21.29 5.26 11.42
N PRO A 217 -21.13 6.36 12.18
CA PRO A 217 -19.98 6.55 13.06
C PRO A 217 -19.78 5.47 14.13
N SER A 218 -20.80 4.66 14.42
CA SER A 218 -20.67 3.51 15.33
C SER A 218 -19.62 2.48 14.90
N ILE A 219 -19.19 2.49 13.62
CA ILE A 219 -18.14 1.58 13.12
C ILE A 219 -16.73 2.07 13.48
N LEU A 220 -16.54 3.33 13.87
CA LEU A 220 -15.21 3.94 14.02
C LEU A 220 -14.27 3.21 14.99
N PRO A 221 -14.71 2.73 16.17
CA PRO A 221 -13.83 1.96 17.05
C PRO A 221 -13.28 0.71 16.37
N SER A 222 -14.15 -0.09 15.75
CA SER A 222 -13.75 -1.28 15.00
C SER A 222 -12.91 -0.92 13.77
N LEU A 223 -13.15 0.25 13.18
CA LEU A 223 -12.37 0.73 12.05
C LEU A 223 -10.93 1.04 12.43
N VAL A 224 -10.70 1.71 13.55
CA VAL A 224 -9.33 1.98 14.04
C VAL A 224 -8.63 0.70 14.47
N GLU A 225 -9.35 -0.22 15.14
CA GLU A 225 -8.83 -1.55 15.44
C GLU A 225 -8.40 -2.26 14.16
N HIS A 226 -9.19 -2.19 13.09
CA HIS A 226 -8.83 -2.81 11.81
C HIS A 226 -7.69 -2.06 11.10
N MET A 227 -7.61 -0.73 11.19
CA MET A 227 -6.45 0.03 10.68
C MET A 227 -5.14 -0.49 11.30
N SER A 228 -5.14 -0.84 12.59
CA SER A 228 -3.96 -1.41 13.27
C SER A 228 -3.49 -2.76 12.70
N THR A 229 -4.37 -3.48 12.02
CA THR A 229 -4.01 -4.75 11.35
C THR A 229 -3.40 -4.53 9.96
N ILE A 230 -3.57 -3.33 9.39
CA ILE A 230 -3.21 -2.97 8.02
C ILE A 230 -1.95 -2.11 8.00
N ILE A 231 -1.86 -1.14 8.90
CA ILE A 231 -0.75 -0.21 9.04
C ILE A 231 -0.17 -0.27 10.46
N THR A 232 1.12 0.01 10.60
CA THR A 232 1.71 0.26 11.92
C THR A 232 1.18 1.58 12.43
N LEU A 233 0.27 1.52 13.40
CA LEU A 233 -0.21 2.73 14.07
C LEU A 233 0.86 3.26 15.03
N PRO A 234 0.97 4.60 15.14
CA PRO A 234 1.65 5.26 16.26
C PRO A 234 1.06 4.85 17.62
N SER A 235 1.67 5.32 18.71
CA SER A 235 1.20 5.06 20.08
C SER A 235 -0.29 5.38 20.29
N MET A 236 -0.80 6.39 19.57
CA MET A 236 -2.20 6.78 19.53
C MET A 236 -2.73 7.04 18.11
N ALA A 237 -4.03 6.80 17.94
CA ALA A 237 -4.80 7.17 16.76
C ALA A 237 -6.02 8.01 17.17
N ILE A 238 -6.20 9.13 16.49
CA ILE A 238 -7.23 10.12 16.77
C ILE A 238 -8.08 10.31 15.52
N VAL A 239 -9.34 9.92 15.60
CA VAL A 239 -10.31 10.06 14.51
C VAL A 239 -11.30 11.14 14.85
N LEU A 240 -11.28 12.21 14.08
CA LEU A 240 -12.26 13.28 14.16
C LEU A 240 -13.32 13.03 13.11
N TRP A 241 -14.60 13.14 13.47
CA TRP A 241 -15.68 13.03 12.49
C TRP A 241 -16.81 14.01 12.72
N GLN A 242 -17.49 14.35 11.63
CA GLN A 242 -18.63 15.24 11.64
C GLN A 242 -19.93 14.42 11.72
N GLU A 243 -20.82 14.81 12.63
CA GLU A 243 -22.12 14.17 12.82
C GLU A 243 -23.24 15.22 12.78
N GLU A 244 -24.32 14.91 12.07
CA GLU A 244 -25.46 15.82 11.91
C GLU A 244 -26.38 15.77 13.14
N MET A 245 -26.72 16.95 13.67
CA MET A 245 -27.72 17.08 14.72
C MET A 245 -29.14 17.05 14.15
N LYS A 246 -30.01 16.27 14.79
CA LYS A 246 -31.45 16.20 14.45
C LYS A 246 -32.21 17.53 14.65
N THR A 247 -31.60 18.51 15.30
CA THR A 247 -32.14 19.85 15.54
C THR A 247 -31.23 20.89 14.91
N LYS A 248 -31.81 21.82 14.13
CA LYS A 248 -31.19 22.80 13.21
C LYS A 248 -30.14 23.78 13.81
N GLN A 249 -29.14 23.30 14.52
CA GLN A 249 -28.02 24.10 15.01
C GLN A 249 -26.74 23.31 14.82
N GLN A 250 -26.08 23.61 13.69
CA GLN A 250 -24.69 23.31 13.28
C GLN A 250 -24.21 21.85 13.44
N ASP A 251 -23.51 21.37 12.41
CA ASP A 251 -22.83 20.07 12.50
C ASP A 251 -21.79 20.12 13.63
N HIS A 252 -21.69 19.04 14.42
CA HIS A 252 -20.69 18.94 15.48
C HIS A 252 -19.60 17.94 15.09
N ILE A 253 -18.38 18.23 15.52
CA ILE A 253 -17.26 17.32 15.43
C ILE A 253 -17.16 16.52 16.73
N LYS A 254 -17.03 15.21 16.59
CA LYS A 254 -16.67 14.28 17.66
C LYS A 254 -15.27 13.74 17.43
N VAL A 255 -14.64 13.30 18.50
CA VAL A 255 -13.27 12.79 18.48
C VAL A 255 -13.22 11.44 19.16
N LEU A 256 -12.58 10.47 18.51
CA LEU A 256 -12.30 9.16 19.06
C LEU A 256 -10.80 9.11 19.27
N ILE A 257 -10.37 8.91 20.51
CA ILE A 257 -8.97 8.66 20.84
C ILE A 257 -8.83 7.18 21.15
N TYR A 258 -7.96 6.52 20.39
CA TYR A 258 -7.58 5.13 20.52
C TYR A 258 -6.07 5.06 20.80
N GLY A 259 -5.64 4.10 21.62
CA GLY A 259 -4.23 3.97 21.96
C GLY A 259 -3.89 2.60 22.49
N SER A 260 -2.64 2.20 22.31
CA SER A 260 -2.12 0.94 22.84
C SER A 260 -1.72 1.06 24.32
N ASP A 261 -1.30 2.26 24.76
CA ASP A 261 -0.98 2.56 26.15
C ASP A 261 -2.25 2.84 26.98
N ARG A 262 -2.60 1.87 27.82
CA ARG A 262 -3.79 1.94 28.69
C ARG A 262 -3.66 2.95 29.83
N GLU A 263 -2.46 3.18 30.35
CA GLU A 263 -2.27 4.16 31.43
C GLU A 263 -2.38 5.57 30.87
N MET A 264 -1.79 5.83 29.71
CA MET A 264 -1.94 7.11 29.01
C MET A 264 -3.41 7.42 28.72
N LEU A 265 -4.16 6.47 28.14
CA LEU A 265 -5.59 6.63 27.90
C LEU A 265 -6.39 6.86 29.19
N ARG A 266 -5.98 6.27 30.31
CA ARG A 266 -6.62 6.50 31.62
C ARG A 266 -6.38 7.93 32.11
N ILE A 267 -5.18 8.48 31.92
CA ILE A 267 -4.88 9.88 32.27
C ILE A 267 -5.71 10.83 31.39
N ILE A 268 -5.72 10.60 30.08
CA ILE A 268 -6.53 11.39 29.12
C ILE A 268 -8.02 11.33 29.50
N SER A 269 -8.53 10.13 29.83
CA SER A 269 -9.91 9.92 30.27
C SER A 269 -10.27 10.72 31.53
N LEU A 270 -9.37 10.80 32.51
CA LEU A 270 -9.56 11.57 33.73
C LEU A 270 -9.56 13.08 33.46
N GLU A 271 -8.59 13.56 32.67
CA GLU A 271 -8.46 14.98 32.32
C GLU A 271 -9.65 15.47 31.49
N ALA A 272 -10.05 14.68 30.49
CA ALA A 272 -11.20 14.97 29.64
C ALA A 272 -12.55 14.65 30.30
N LYS A 273 -12.55 14.15 31.55
CA LYS A 273 -13.75 13.75 32.30
C LYS A 273 -14.70 12.84 31.50
N THR A 274 -14.13 11.96 30.69
CA THR A 274 -14.86 11.12 29.73
C THR A 274 -14.53 9.66 30.00
N PRO A 275 -15.51 8.75 30.05
CA PRO A 275 -15.26 7.34 30.38
C PRO A 275 -14.45 6.63 29.29
N LEU A 276 -13.41 5.91 29.72
CA LEU A 276 -12.68 4.98 28.86
C LEU A 276 -13.53 3.72 28.60
N THR A 277 -13.83 3.43 27.33
CA THR A 277 -14.64 2.27 26.93
C THR A 277 -13.82 1.38 26.02
N ASN A 278 -13.56 0.13 26.43
CA ASN A 278 -12.88 -0.89 25.62
C ASN A 278 -11.52 -0.48 24.99
N GLY A 279 -10.85 0.58 25.47
CA GLY A 279 -9.56 1.03 24.92
C GLY A 279 -9.64 2.21 23.98
N TYR A 280 -10.78 2.87 23.94
CA TYR A 280 -10.94 4.17 23.32
C TYR A 280 -11.81 5.07 24.20
N LEU A 281 -11.77 6.36 23.93
CA LEU A 281 -12.66 7.36 24.51
C LEU A 281 -13.23 8.24 23.40
N ILE A 282 -14.48 8.67 23.57
CA ILE A 282 -15.17 9.53 22.62
C ILE A 282 -15.44 10.88 23.29
N LEU A 283 -14.84 11.92 22.74
CA LEU A 283 -15.06 13.30 23.15
C LEU A 283 -16.08 13.94 22.21
N GLU A 284 -16.91 14.80 22.78
CA GLU A 284 -18.00 15.45 22.06
C GLU A 284 -17.85 16.98 22.07
N SER A 285 -18.66 17.64 21.23
CA SER A 285 -18.96 19.07 21.31
C SER A 285 -17.90 20.04 20.76
N TYR A 286 -17.34 19.78 19.58
CA TYR A 286 -16.55 20.77 18.84
C TYR A 286 -17.32 21.30 17.62
N THR A 287 -17.06 22.55 17.21
CA THR A 287 -17.76 23.17 16.06
C THR A 287 -17.03 22.96 14.74
N THR A 288 -15.70 22.84 14.77
CA THR A 288 -14.87 22.65 13.57
C THR A 288 -13.76 21.64 13.81
N PHE A 289 -13.26 21.02 12.74
CA PHE A 289 -12.12 20.09 12.82
C PHE A 289 -10.86 20.76 13.39
N SER A 290 -10.58 22.00 13.00
CA SER A 290 -9.42 22.75 13.48
C SER A 290 -9.51 23.07 14.98
N GLU A 291 -10.70 23.44 15.46
CA GLU A 291 -10.94 23.64 16.90
C GLU A 291 -10.71 22.34 17.67
N ALA A 292 -11.33 21.25 17.22
CA ALA A 292 -11.18 19.94 17.83
C ALA A 292 -9.70 19.52 17.88
N GLU A 293 -8.98 19.62 16.76
CA GLU A 293 -7.56 19.25 16.71
C GLU A 293 -6.72 20.08 17.70
N ILE A 294 -6.92 21.40 17.77
CA ILE A 294 -6.20 22.28 18.69
C ILE A 294 -6.45 21.89 20.15
N GLU A 295 -7.71 21.65 20.52
CA GLU A 295 -8.07 21.28 21.90
C GLU A 295 -7.51 19.90 22.28
N ILE A 296 -7.54 18.94 21.36
CA ILE A 296 -6.96 17.61 21.59
C ILE A 296 -5.44 17.71 21.70
N ARG A 297 -4.77 18.53 20.89
CA ARG A 297 -3.32 18.78 21.03
C ARG A 297 -2.97 19.39 22.38
N LYS A 298 -3.78 20.32 22.91
CA LYS A 298 -3.58 20.87 24.27
C LYS A 298 -3.75 19.79 25.33
N LEU A 299 -4.76 18.94 25.19
CA LEU A 299 -5.00 17.80 26.07
C LEU A 299 -3.79 16.85 26.10
N LEU A 300 -3.27 16.50 24.93
CA LEU A 300 -2.10 15.61 24.81
C LEU A 300 -0.83 16.21 25.40
N LYS A 301 -0.58 17.52 25.21
CA LYS A 301 0.59 18.22 25.80
C LYS A 301 0.64 18.20 27.33
N ASN A 302 -0.49 17.99 27.99
CA ASN A 302 -0.54 17.91 29.44
C ASN A 302 -0.28 16.48 29.95
N VAL A 303 -0.23 15.49 29.05
CA VAL A 303 -0.16 14.06 29.36
C VAL A 303 1.11 13.40 28.82
N LEU A 304 1.59 13.85 27.65
CA LEU A 304 2.86 13.47 27.02
C LEU A 304 4.01 14.35 27.56
#